data_AF-A0A1V6B5R9-F1
#
_entry.id   AF-A0A1V6B5R9-F1
#
_cell.length_a   1.000
_cell.length_b   1.000
_cell.length_c   1.000
_cell.angle_alpha   90.00
_cell.angle_beta   90.00
_cell.angle_gamma   90.00
#
_symmetry.space_group_name_H-M   'P 1'
#
loop_
_entity.id
_entity.type
_entity.pdbx_description
1 polymer ?
#
loop_
_entity_poly.entity_id
_entity_poly.type
_entity_poly.pdbx_seq_one_letter_code
_entity_poly.pdbx_strand_id
1 'polypeptide(L)'
;MKFEEQPQSQPPSVEKTAETGKAVGVQKEAQPLSAGEIKVNEYVSRIQGGESKDSIFQGLPESFRSRIEDKLAQSTEEDEKGIPPQYRGLNSEILDEIWTIPEYVDREKTKELKDKKAKAVAALRERELSETVKKERQAADEQKIAELRQQLGIEKPLESPAATAKAETSHPSAETGSLSIEERKKLSGWNAGYELAKIAKQQGLDLSTLSREEYVDYAIQNFLAIDDSQLRMPPWQRMCESAQEIVATNKEKRALISKEADAAFSKFCFEIQKKAGEDDRSIQDGIRIRQGTKDSNSWLFFKVNNGTAEGSKETFKSYVSVKDLNKLTPERFTSLMAALRDAGYNGDIKIFQDMAMQGVNLNDQIVMHGASENDAKLALSVAEKFFGDDLDQKSVGKDEVVDGKNHSYSEILAKKIKDAINPPKKP
;
A
#
# COMPACT_ATOMS: atom_id res chain seq x y z
N MET A 1 55.23 53.12 -20.90
CA MET A 1 54.66 54.43 -21.24
C MET A 1 53.15 54.30 -21.30
N LYS A 2 52.45 55.17 -20.56
CA LYS A 2 50.99 55.34 -20.54
C LYS A 2 50.50 55.98 -21.84
N PHE A 3 49.25 55.73 -22.20
CA PHE A 3 48.20 56.70 -22.62
C PHE A 3 46.90 55.86 -22.65
N GLU A 4 46.04 55.89 -21.64
CA GLU A 4 44.98 56.89 -21.35
C GLU A 4 44.05 57.14 -22.55
N GLU A 5 42.83 56.60 -22.48
CA GLU A 5 41.65 57.20 -23.10
C GLU A 5 40.35 56.67 -22.45
N GLN A 6 39.53 57.61 -21.99
CA GLN A 6 38.11 57.54 -21.64
C GLN A 6 37.60 58.99 -21.80
N PRO A 7 36.28 59.28 -21.80
CA PRO A 7 35.13 58.55 -22.36
C PRO A 7 34.15 59.51 -23.10
N GLN A 8 33.21 59.00 -23.91
CA GLN A 8 31.99 59.76 -24.24
C GLN A 8 30.72 58.87 -24.29
N SER A 9 29.77 59.27 -23.45
CA SER A 9 28.29 59.15 -23.43
C SER A 9 27.62 59.13 -24.82
N GLN A 10 26.44 58.54 -25.12
CA GLN A 10 25.10 58.34 -24.49
C GLN A 10 24.23 57.56 -25.56
N PRO A 11 22.90 57.34 -25.47
CA PRO A 11 22.03 56.69 -24.48
C PRO A 11 21.07 55.64 -25.16
N PRO A 12 19.81 55.34 -24.72
CA PRO A 12 19.26 53.98 -24.69
C PRO A 12 18.41 53.61 -25.93
N SER A 13 18.19 52.31 -26.15
CA SER A 13 17.22 51.82 -27.14
C SER A 13 16.15 50.97 -26.46
N VAL A 14 14.92 51.45 -26.57
CA VAL A 14 13.66 50.78 -26.22
C VAL A 14 13.07 50.17 -27.50
N GLU A 15 12.43 49.02 -27.33
CA GLU A 15 11.45 48.35 -28.20
C GLU A 15 11.87 47.82 -29.58
N LYS A 16 11.87 46.49 -29.69
CA LYS A 16 10.93 45.81 -30.58
C LYS A 16 10.53 44.44 -30.04
N THR A 17 9.23 44.35 -29.80
CA THR A 17 8.40 43.20 -29.50
C THR A 17 8.56 42.07 -30.52
N ALA A 18 8.73 40.84 -30.03
CA ALA A 18 8.36 39.63 -30.75
C ALA A 18 7.48 38.80 -29.80
N GLU A 19 6.18 38.91 -30.05
CA GLU A 19 5.15 38.06 -29.48
C GLU A 19 5.28 36.63 -30.04
N THR A 20 5.36 35.64 -29.16
CA THR A 20 4.79 34.31 -29.42
C THR A 20 4.27 33.72 -28.12
N GLY A 21 2.95 33.77 -27.96
CA GLY A 21 2.14 32.67 -27.40
C GLY A 21 2.26 32.36 -25.90
N LYS A 22 1.73 33.24 -25.05
CA LYS A 22 1.15 32.82 -23.76
C LYS A 22 -0.15 32.06 -24.04
N ALA A 23 -0.18 30.75 -23.80
CA ALA A 23 -1.43 30.02 -23.59
C ALA A 23 -1.94 30.33 -22.17
N VAL A 24 -2.66 31.44 -22.06
CA VAL A 24 -3.55 31.76 -20.94
C VAL A 24 -4.62 30.68 -20.86
N GLY A 25 -4.96 30.31 -19.63
CA GLY A 25 -5.95 29.30 -19.30
C GLY A 25 -7.24 29.46 -20.10
N VAL A 26 -7.51 28.46 -20.93
CA VAL A 26 -8.86 28.12 -21.33
C VAL A 26 -9.49 27.50 -20.09
N GLN A 27 -10.37 28.26 -19.44
CA GLN A 27 -11.42 27.68 -18.61
C GLN A 27 -12.08 26.62 -19.47
N LYS A 28 -11.86 25.35 -19.12
CA LYS A 28 -12.54 24.22 -19.75
C LYS A 28 -14.01 24.37 -19.36
N GLU A 29 -14.76 25.07 -20.19
CA GLU A 29 -16.23 24.96 -20.20
C GLU A 29 -16.54 23.47 -20.11
N ALA A 30 -17.35 23.10 -19.13
CA ALA A 30 -17.81 21.73 -18.94
C ALA A 30 -18.51 21.31 -20.24
N GLN A 31 -17.79 20.57 -21.09
CA GLN A 31 -18.41 19.95 -22.25
C GLN A 31 -19.58 19.13 -21.72
N PRO A 32 -20.80 19.29 -22.29
CA PRO A 32 -21.94 18.49 -21.87
C PRO A 32 -21.54 17.03 -22.01
N LEU A 33 -21.65 16.28 -20.91
CA LEU A 33 -21.33 14.86 -20.87
C LEU A 33 -22.02 14.18 -22.06
N SER A 34 -21.27 13.37 -22.79
CA SER A 34 -21.86 12.63 -23.90
C SER A 34 -23.03 11.78 -23.40
N ALA A 35 -24.06 11.57 -24.23
CA ALA A 35 -25.21 10.74 -23.84
C ALA A 35 -24.77 9.35 -23.34
N GLY A 36 -23.67 8.83 -23.87
CA GLY A 36 -23.05 7.61 -23.40
C GLY A 36 -22.41 7.71 -22.01
N GLU A 37 -21.74 8.83 -21.67
CA GLU A 37 -21.19 9.04 -20.32
C GLU A 37 -22.26 9.27 -19.26
N ILE A 38 -23.37 9.94 -19.62
CA ILE A 38 -24.53 10.09 -18.74
C ILE A 38 -25.09 8.71 -18.39
N LYS A 39 -25.24 7.85 -19.41
CA LYS A 39 -25.68 6.45 -19.24
C LYS A 39 -24.70 5.61 -18.41
N VAL A 40 -23.40 5.73 -18.66
CA VAL A 40 -22.39 5.03 -17.83
C VAL A 40 -22.47 5.50 -16.38
N ASN A 41 -22.59 6.80 -16.11
CA ASN A 41 -22.74 7.32 -14.75
C ASN A 41 -24.04 6.84 -14.09
N GLU A 42 -25.15 6.82 -14.83
CA GLU A 42 -26.43 6.26 -14.38
C GLU A 42 -26.26 4.80 -13.92
N TYR A 43 -25.61 3.97 -14.74
CA TYR A 43 -25.37 2.57 -14.42
C TYR A 43 -24.40 2.38 -13.25
N VAL A 44 -23.33 3.17 -13.17
CA VAL A 44 -22.44 3.19 -12.00
C VAL A 44 -23.22 3.54 -10.73
N SER A 45 -24.06 4.58 -10.77
CA SER A 45 -24.90 4.98 -9.63
C SER A 45 -25.93 3.93 -9.25
N ARG A 46 -26.50 3.21 -10.22
CA ARG A 46 -27.45 2.10 -9.97
C ARG A 46 -26.76 0.88 -9.35
N ILE A 47 -25.56 0.54 -9.82
CA ILE A 47 -24.73 -0.52 -9.22
C ILE A 47 -24.31 -0.13 -7.78
N GLN A 48 -23.89 1.12 -7.57
CA GLN A 48 -23.61 1.67 -6.22
C GLN A 48 -24.87 1.83 -5.35
N GLY A 49 -26.05 1.83 -5.97
CA GLY A 49 -27.36 1.78 -5.34
C GLY A 49 -27.81 0.35 -4.96
N GLY A 50 -27.01 -0.66 -5.31
CA GLY A 50 -27.23 -2.07 -4.96
C GLY A 50 -27.95 -2.90 -6.01
N GLU A 51 -28.16 -2.36 -7.21
CA GLU A 51 -28.64 -3.17 -8.33
C GLU A 51 -27.51 -4.11 -8.79
N SER A 52 -27.80 -5.40 -8.99
CA SER A 52 -26.76 -6.37 -9.30
C SER A 52 -26.07 -6.02 -10.61
N LYS A 53 -24.74 -6.16 -10.64
CA LYS A 53 -23.94 -5.96 -11.87
C LYS A 53 -24.49 -6.79 -13.02
N ASP A 54 -24.90 -8.03 -12.75
CA ASP A 54 -25.46 -8.93 -13.77
C ASP A 54 -26.80 -8.42 -14.35
N SER A 55 -27.65 -7.80 -13.52
CA SER A 55 -28.90 -7.17 -13.97
C SER A 55 -28.62 -5.94 -14.86
N ILE A 56 -27.67 -5.10 -14.46
CA ILE A 56 -27.30 -3.89 -15.21
C ILE A 56 -26.58 -4.24 -16.52
N PHE A 57 -25.75 -5.28 -16.52
CA PHE A 57 -24.96 -5.69 -17.67
C PHE A 57 -25.77 -6.48 -18.70
N GLN A 58 -26.97 -6.93 -18.35
CA GLN A 58 -27.84 -7.67 -19.25
C GLN A 58 -28.19 -6.81 -20.49
N GLY A 59 -27.78 -7.28 -21.68
CA GLY A 59 -28.02 -6.58 -22.95
C GLY A 59 -27.11 -5.39 -23.26
N LEU A 60 -26.17 -5.02 -22.36
CA LEU A 60 -25.20 -3.96 -22.64
C LEU A 60 -24.04 -4.46 -23.52
N PRO A 61 -23.56 -3.66 -24.50
CA PRO A 61 -22.32 -3.94 -25.23
C PRO A 61 -21.10 -3.98 -24.31
N GLU A 62 -20.11 -4.79 -24.66
CA GLU A 62 -18.91 -5.01 -23.83
C GLU A 62 -18.11 -3.72 -23.59
N SER A 63 -18.00 -2.85 -24.60
CA SER A 63 -17.38 -1.53 -24.47
C SER A 63 -18.06 -0.62 -23.46
N PHE A 64 -19.35 -0.83 -23.17
CA PHE A 64 -20.08 -0.10 -22.13
C PHE A 64 -19.86 -0.71 -20.76
N ARG A 65 -19.82 -2.05 -20.66
CA ARG A 65 -19.55 -2.76 -19.40
C ARG A 65 -18.16 -2.42 -18.87
N SER A 66 -17.14 -2.48 -19.72
CA SER A 66 -15.76 -2.13 -19.33
C SER A 66 -15.68 -0.68 -18.83
N ARG A 67 -16.37 0.28 -19.46
CA ARG A 67 -16.39 1.68 -18.99
C ARG A 67 -17.09 1.86 -17.64
N ILE A 68 -18.11 1.06 -17.34
CA ILE A 68 -18.80 1.06 -16.05
C ILE A 68 -17.90 0.43 -14.97
N GLU A 69 -17.22 -0.67 -15.29
CA GLU A 69 -16.27 -1.34 -14.40
C GLU A 69 -15.06 -0.49 -14.10
N ASP A 70 -14.46 0.13 -15.13
CA ASP A 70 -13.35 1.07 -14.98
C ASP A 70 -13.73 2.25 -14.10
N LYS A 71 -14.95 2.80 -14.24
CA LYS A 71 -15.43 3.88 -13.38
C LYS A 71 -15.72 3.43 -11.95
N LEU A 72 -16.21 2.21 -11.74
CA LEU A 72 -16.38 1.64 -10.40
C LEU A 72 -15.02 1.41 -9.72
N ALA A 73 -14.04 0.92 -10.47
CA ALA A 73 -12.67 0.78 -9.98
C ALA A 73 -12.05 2.15 -9.65
N GLN A 74 -12.17 3.12 -10.56
CA GLN A 74 -11.69 4.49 -10.35
C GLN A 74 -12.40 5.18 -9.18
N SER A 75 -13.71 5.00 -8.97
CA SER A 75 -14.39 5.58 -7.80
C SER A 75 -13.80 5.05 -6.50
N THR A 76 -13.43 3.77 -6.46
CA THR A 76 -12.80 3.17 -5.27
C THR A 76 -11.39 3.74 -5.03
N GLU A 77 -10.63 4.01 -6.11
CA GLU A 77 -9.31 4.66 -6.03
C GLU A 77 -9.38 6.16 -5.70
N GLU A 78 -10.43 6.87 -6.14
CA GLU A 78 -10.66 8.28 -5.79
C GLU A 78 -11.10 8.46 -4.34
N ASP A 79 -11.85 7.51 -3.80
CA ASP A 79 -12.37 7.53 -2.42
C ASP A 79 -11.29 7.23 -1.36
N GLU A 80 -10.18 6.59 -1.74
CA GLU A 80 -9.02 6.35 -0.87
C GLU A 80 -7.92 7.42 -1.01
N LYS A 81 -8.19 8.51 -1.76
CA LYS A 81 -7.25 9.63 -1.95
C LYS A 81 -6.85 10.23 -0.60
N GLY A 82 -5.59 10.03 -0.23
CA GLY A 82 -4.99 10.62 0.97
C GLY A 82 -4.68 9.60 2.06
N ILE A 83 -5.27 8.39 2.01
CA ILE A 83 -4.91 7.28 2.88
C ILE A 83 -3.61 6.64 2.35
N PRO A 84 -2.55 6.53 3.18
CA PRO A 84 -1.34 5.83 2.82
C PRO A 84 -1.63 4.40 2.33
N PRO A 85 -0.98 3.88 1.28
CA PRO A 85 -1.29 2.58 0.68
C PRO A 85 -1.35 1.42 1.69
N GLN A 86 -0.50 1.45 2.73
CA GLN A 86 -0.47 0.43 3.78
C GLN A 86 -1.71 0.40 4.68
N TYR A 87 -2.54 1.44 4.67
CA TYR A 87 -3.75 1.55 5.49
C TYR A 87 -5.04 1.54 4.66
N ARG A 88 -4.95 1.37 3.34
CA ARG A 88 -6.11 1.29 2.45
C ARG A 88 -6.92 0.02 2.72
N GLY A 89 -8.23 0.07 2.49
CA GLY A 89 -9.17 -1.01 2.79
C GLY A 89 -9.42 -1.29 4.28
N LEU A 90 -8.85 -0.51 5.21
CA LEU A 90 -9.19 -0.57 6.63
C LEU A 90 -10.43 0.27 6.91
N ASN A 91 -11.23 -0.12 7.90
CA ASN A 91 -12.37 0.70 8.33
C ASN A 91 -11.90 1.94 9.10
N SER A 92 -12.77 2.93 9.24
CA SER A 92 -12.42 4.24 9.76
C SER A 92 -12.00 4.26 11.23
N GLU A 93 -12.60 3.40 12.06
CA GLU A 93 -12.23 3.24 13.48
C GLU A 93 -10.78 2.76 13.60
N ILE A 94 -10.45 1.72 12.84
CA ILE A 94 -9.14 1.09 12.85
C ILE A 94 -8.09 1.98 12.20
N LEU A 95 -8.45 2.63 11.09
CA LEU A 95 -7.59 3.60 10.42
C LEU A 95 -7.22 4.74 11.37
N ASP A 96 -8.18 5.27 12.13
CA ASP A 96 -7.93 6.33 13.10
C ASP A 96 -7.01 5.87 14.24
N GLU A 97 -7.11 4.62 14.67
CA GLU A 97 -6.26 4.10 15.74
C GLU A 97 -4.82 3.83 15.28
N ILE A 98 -4.65 3.20 14.11
CA ILE A 98 -3.32 2.71 13.70
C ILE A 98 -2.52 3.72 12.88
N TRP A 99 -3.18 4.62 12.14
CA TRP A 99 -2.51 5.67 11.38
C TRP A 99 -2.19 6.83 12.32
N THR A 100 -1.07 6.78 13.03
CA THR A 100 -0.61 7.95 13.82
C THR A 100 0.35 8.80 12.99
N ILE A 101 0.42 10.09 13.34
CA ILE A 101 1.28 11.07 12.69
C ILE A 101 2.45 11.36 13.64
N PRO A 102 3.72 11.12 13.22
CA PRO A 102 4.89 11.48 14.02
C PRO A 102 4.89 12.97 14.35
N GLU A 103 5.43 13.33 15.51
CA GLU A 103 5.65 14.74 15.84
C GLU A 103 6.93 15.25 15.19
N TYR A 104 6.78 16.10 14.18
CA TYR A 104 7.90 16.76 13.51
C TYR A 104 8.27 18.05 14.24
N VAL A 105 9.54 18.42 14.18
CA VAL A 105 10.04 19.73 14.68
C VAL A 105 9.33 20.89 13.98
N ASP A 106 8.98 20.71 12.71
CA ASP A 106 8.04 21.57 12.01
C ASP A 106 6.62 21.29 12.52
N ARG A 107 6.14 22.21 13.38
CA ARG A 107 4.80 22.15 13.95
C ARG A 107 3.70 22.32 12.90
N GLU A 108 3.93 23.13 11.86
CA GLU A 108 2.96 23.31 10.78
C GLU A 108 2.83 22.03 9.97
N LYS A 109 3.96 21.35 9.69
CA LYS A 109 3.96 20.05 9.02
C LYS A 109 3.26 18.96 9.82
N THR A 110 3.49 18.91 11.14
CA THR A 110 2.79 17.97 12.02
C THR A 110 1.28 18.22 11.98
N LYS A 111 0.88 19.49 12.03
CA LYS A 111 -0.51 19.91 11.96
C LYS A 111 -1.14 19.54 10.61
N GLU A 112 -0.47 19.83 9.49
CA GLU A 112 -0.94 19.50 8.14
C GLU A 112 -1.20 18.00 7.99
N LEU A 113 -0.29 17.16 8.48
CA LEU A 113 -0.42 15.70 8.42
C LEU A 113 -1.55 15.19 9.33
N LYS A 114 -1.71 15.77 10.53
CA LYS A 114 -2.84 15.46 11.44
C LYS A 114 -4.18 15.86 10.80
N ASP A 115 -4.25 17.02 10.16
CA ASP A 115 -5.44 17.50 9.46
C ASP A 115 -5.77 16.62 8.23
N LYS A 116 -4.74 16.18 7.49
CA LYS A 116 -4.91 15.27 6.36
C LYS A 116 -5.47 13.92 6.79
N LYS A 117 -4.95 13.35 7.89
CA LYS A 117 -5.49 12.13 8.48
C LYS A 117 -6.95 12.33 8.91
N ALA A 118 -7.24 13.39 9.66
CA ALA A 118 -8.58 13.66 10.17
C ALA A 118 -9.62 13.77 9.04
N LYS A 119 -9.26 14.45 7.94
CA LYS A 119 -10.10 14.53 6.73
C LYS A 119 -10.34 13.16 6.10
N ALA A 120 -9.31 12.34 5.95
CA ALA A 120 -9.42 11.01 5.36
C ALA A 120 -10.28 10.06 6.22
N VAL A 121 -10.07 10.06 7.55
CA VAL A 121 -10.87 9.26 8.48
C VAL A 121 -12.33 9.71 8.49
N ALA A 122 -12.59 11.02 8.48
CA ALA A 122 -13.95 11.55 8.46
C ALA A 122 -14.71 11.18 7.17
N ALA A 123 -14.06 11.30 6.01
CA ALA A 123 -14.64 10.88 4.74
C ALA A 123 -14.98 9.38 4.73
N LEU A 124 -14.10 8.55 5.30
CA LEU A 124 -14.33 7.12 5.42
C LEU A 124 -15.49 6.78 6.37
N ARG A 125 -15.59 7.46 7.53
CA ARG A 125 -16.73 7.32 8.47
C ARG A 125 -18.07 7.65 7.79
N GLU A 126 -18.12 8.76 7.06
CA GLU A 126 -19.34 9.19 6.37
C GLU A 126 -19.79 8.17 5.31
N ARG A 127 -18.82 7.57 4.60
CA ARG A 127 -19.08 6.49 3.65
C ARG A 127 -19.61 5.23 4.34
N GLU A 128 -18.96 4.77 5.40
CA GLU A 128 -19.37 3.57 6.14
C GLU A 128 -20.80 3.73 6.70
N LEU A 129 -21.12 4.92 7.21
CA LEU A 129 -22.48 5.28 7.62
C LEU A 129 -23.46 5.22 6.44
N SER A 130 -23.09 5.80 5.29
CA SER A 130 -23.93 5.76 4.07
C SER A 130 -24.18 4.34 3.59
N GLU A 131 -23.15 3.48 3.58
CA GLU A 131 -23.27 2.08 3.20
C GLU A 131 -24.14 1.28 4.17
N THR A 132 -24.04 1.56 5.48
CA THR A 132 -24.88 0.93 6.51
C THR A 132 -26.34 1.31 6.31
N VAL A 133 -26.64 2.61 6.15
CA VAL A 133 -28.01 3.10 5.89
C VAL A 133 -28.58 2.51 4.60
N LYS A 134 -27.76 2.35 3.55
CA LYS A 134 -28.17 1.70 2.30
C LYS A 134 -28.53 0.23 2.51
N LYS A 135 -27.71 -0.53 3.25
CA LYS A 135 -27.97 -1.94 3.57
C LYS A 135 -29.24 -2.11 4.42
N GLU A 136 -29.44 -1.25 5.41
CA GLU A 136 -30.64 -1.27 6.24
C GLU A 136 -31.90 -0.96 5.42
N ARG A 137 -31.82 0.02 4.53
CA ARG A 137 -32.93 0.35 3.61
C ARG A 137 -33.23 -0.79 2.66
N GLN A 138 -32.21 -1.45 2.11
CA GLN A 138 -32.37 -2.63 1.25
C GLN A 138 -33.02 -3.78 2.02
N ALA A 139 -32.57 -4.07 3.24
CA ALA A 139 -33.18 -5.09 4.08
C ALA A 139 -34.66 -4.78 4.39
N ALA A 140 -34.98 -3.51 4.66
CA ALA A 140 -36.36 -3.08 4.89
C ALA A 140 -37.23 -3.19 3.63
N ASP A 141 -36.70 -2.81 2.46
CA ASP A 141 -37.39 -2.95 1.18
C ASP A 141 -37.60 -4.43 0.81
N GLU A 142 -36.61 -5.30 1.05
CA GLU A 142 -36.73 -6.75 0.87
C GLU A 142 -37.78 -7.37 1.79
N GLN A 143 -37.82 -6.95 3.06
CA GLN A 143 -38.88 -7.38 4.00
C GLN A 143 -40.26 -6.94 3.52
N LYS A 144 -40.40 -5.69 3.06
CA LYS A 144 -41.66 -5.17 2.54
C LYS A 144 -42.10 -5.88 1.27
N ILE A 145 -41.16 -6.23 0.39
CA ILE A 145 -41.43 -7.04 -0.80
C ILE A 145 -41.86 -8.45 -0.40
N ALA A 146 -41.23 -9.05 0.62
CA ALA A 146 -41.63 -10.37 1.13
C ALA A 146 -43.04 -10.36 1.73
N GLU A 147 -43.39 -9.34 2.52
CA GLU A 147 -44.74 -9.15 3.06
C GLU A 147 -45.79 -8.95 1.96
N LEU A 148 -45.50 -8.13 0.95
CA LEU A 148 -46.39 -7.92 -0.19
C LEU A 148 -46.58 -9.21 -1.01
N ARG A 149 -45.53 -10.00 -1.20
CA ARG A 149 -45.62 -11.31 -1.87
C ARG A 149 -46.52 -12.27 -1.09
N GLN A 150 -46.43 -12.28 0.24
CA GLN A 150 -47.29 -13.08 1.11
C GLN A 150 -48.76 -12.62 1.05
N GLN A 151 -49.02 -11.32 1.04
CA GLN A 151 -50.37 -10.75 0.94
C GLN A 151 -51.03 -11.01 -0.42
N LEU A 152 -50.24 -11.07 -1.49
CA LEU A 152 -50.70 -11.33 -2.86
C LEU A 152 -50.82 -12.83 -3.17
N GLY A 153 -50.55 -13.72 -2.21
CA GLY A 153 -50.59 -15.17 -2.41
C GLY A 153 -49.57 -15.67 -3.43
N ILE A 154 -48.50 -14.91 -3.69
CA ILE A 154 -47.40 -15.33 -4.55
C ILE A 154 -46.49 -16.21 -3.69
N GLU A 155 -46.72 -17.52 -3.73
CA GLU A 155 -45.78 -18.47 -3.13
C GLU A 155 -44.39 -18.24 -3.73
N LYS A 156 -43.37 -18.28 -2.85
CA LYS A 156 -41.96 -18.31 -3.23
C LYS A 156 -41.81 -19.30 -4.40
N PRO A 157 -41.07 -18.98 -5.47
CA PRO A 157 -40.76 -19.98 -6.48
C PRO A 157 -40.14 -21.19 -5.78
N LEU A 158 -40.84 -22.32 -5.83
CA LEU A 158 -40.28 -23.62 -5.51
C LEU A 158 -39.05 -23.79 -6.40
N GLU A 159 -37.88 -23.83 -5.78
CA GLU A 159 -36.78 -24.61 -6.34
C GLU A 159 -37.35 -25.99 -6.69
N SER A 160 -37.20 -26.39 -7.96
CA SER A 160 -37.81 -27.61 -8.48
C SER A 160 -37.37 -28.84 -7.67
N PRO A 161 -38.30 -29.73 -7.29
CA PRO A 161 -38.00 -30.93 -6.53
C PRO A 161 -37.66 -32.11 -7.46
N ALA A 162 -36.40 -32.57 -7.41
CA ALA A 162 -35.97 -33.96 -7.65
C ALA A 162 -34.51 -34.06 -7.16
N ALA A 163 -34.10 -34.87 -6.18
CA ALA A 163 -34.68 -36.10 -5.68
C ALA A 163 -34.31 -36.33 -4.20
N THR A 164 -35.34 -36.64 -3.41
CA THR A 164 -35.40 -37.57 -2.26
C THR A 164 -34.27 -37.62 -1.23
N ALA A 165 -34.64 -37.16 -0.04
CA ALA A 165 -34.03 -37.46 1.25
C ALA A 165 -33.81 -38.95 1.53
N LYS A 166 -32.72 -39.24 2.25
CA LYS A 166 -32.74 -40.19 3.37
C LYS A 166 -32.16 -39.51 4.60
N ALA A 167 -32.91 -39.61 5.69
CA ALA A 167 -32.69 -38.96 6.96
C ALA A 167 -31.58 -39.61 7.79
N GLU A 168 -30.84 -38.74 8.48
CA GLU A 168 -30.36 -38.82 9.86
C GLU A 168 -29.53 -40.04 10.31
N THR A 169 -28.24 -39.79 10.52
CA THR A 169 -27.59 -40.15 11.78
C THR A 169 -26.80 -38.96 12.30
N SER A 170 -27.20 -38.54 13.50
CA SER A 170 -26.61 -37.53 14.37
C SER A 170 -25.12 -37.76 14.66
N HIS A 171 -24.31 -36.76 14.35
CA HIS A 171 -23.14 -36.38 15.16
C HIS A 171 -22.95 -34.86 15.10
N PRO A 172 -22.79 -34.16 16.23
CA PRO A 172 -22.46 -32.75 16.23
C PRO A 172 -20.95 -32.64 15.96
N SER A 173 -20.58 -32.58 14.68
CA SER A 173 -19.24 -32.14 14.27
C SER A 173 -19.34 -30.67 13.91
N ALA A 174 -18.64 -29.83 14.66
CA ALA A 174 -18.55 -28.41 14.41
C ALA A 174 -17.81 -28.15 13.08
N GLU A 175 -18.52 -28.17 11.95
CA GLU A 175 -18.05 -27.54 10.72
C GLU A 175 -18.24 -26.02 10.87
N THR A 176 -17.25 -25.37 11.48
CA THR A 176 -17.08 -23.92 11.31
C THR A 176 -16.84 -23.63 9.83
N GLY A 177 -17.82 -22.97 9.20
CA GLY A 177 -17.94 -22.82 7.76
C GLY A 177 -16.71 -22.20 7.09
N SER A 178 -16.05 -22.99 6.25
CA SER A 178 -15.05 -22.49 5.32
C SER A 178 -15.74 -22.00 4.05
N LEU A 179 -15.39 -20.81 3.55
CA LEU A 179 -15.90 -20.30 2.28
C LEU A 179 -15.60 -21.28 1.14
N SER A 180 -16.54 -21.40 0.19
CA SER A 180 -16.32 -22.13 -1.06
C SER A 180 -15.26 -21.44 -1.93
N ILE A 181 -14.68 -22.17 -2.89
CA ILE A 181 -13.66 -21.61 -3.81
C ILE A 181 -14.19 -20.37 -4.54
N GLU A 182 -15.44 -20.41 -5.01
CA GLU A 182 -16.05 -19.29 -5.75
C GLU A 182 -16.35 -18.08 -4.86
N GLU A 183 -16.53 -18.28 -3.55
CA GLU A 183 -16.61 -17.16 -2.60
C GLU A 183 -15.23 -16.57 -2.29
N ARG A 184 -14.19 -17.40 -2.15
CA ARG A 184 -12.81 -16.94 -1.92
C ARG A 184 -12.28 -16.09 -3.06
N LYS A 185 -12.55 -16.47 -4.32
CA LYS A 185 -12.18 -15.70 -5.51
C LYS A 185 -12.76 -14.28 -5.55
N LYS A 186 -13.86 -14.04 -4.82
CA LYS A 186 -14.50 -12.72 -4.71
C LYS A 186 -13.87 -11.84 -3.63
N LEU A 187 -13.10 -12.43 -2.71
CA LEU A 187 -12.36 -11.68 -1.70
C LEU A 187 -11.09 -11.09 -2.29
N SER A 188 -10.75 -9.89 -1.84
CA SER A 188 -9.49 -9.21 -2.17
C SER A 188 -8.93 -8.44 -0.98
N GLY A 189 -7.67 -8.02 -1.10
CA GLY A 189 -6.99 -7.19 -0.12
C GLY A 189 -7.00 -7.77 1.29
N TRP A 190 -7.37 -6.96 2.29
CA TRP A 190 -7.42 -7.38 3.69
C TRP A 190 -8.38 -8.52 3.97
N ASN A 191 -9.57 -8.54 3.34
CA ASN A 191 -10.52 -9.62 3.54
C ASN A 191 -9.98 -10.96 3.05
N ALA A 192 -9.24 -10.94 1.93
CA ALA A 192 -8.53 -12.13 1.46
C ALA A 192 -7.42 -12.56 2.43
N GLY A 193 -6.67 -11.59 3.00
CA GLY A 193 -5.64 -11.86 4.00
C GLY A 193 -6.18 -12.50 5.29
N TYR A 194 -7.30 -12.00 5.80
CA TYR A 194 -7.97 -12.54 6.99
C TYR A 194 -8.48 -13.96 6.78
N GLU A 195 -9.08 -14.23 5.61
CA GLU A 195 -9.51 -15.59 5.27
C GLU A 195 -8.31 -16.53 5.12
N LEU A 196 -7.20 -16.04 4.57
CA LEU A 196 -5.97 -16.82 4.45
C LEU A 196 -5.40 -17.20 5.81
N ALA A 197 -5.45 -16.29 6.78
CA ALA A 197 -5.06 -16.52 8.18
C ALA A 197 -5.93 -17.59 8.85
N LYS A 198 -7.26 -17.52 8.67
CA LYS A 198 -8.21 -18.53 9.18
C LYS A 198 -7.90 -19.91 8.65
N ILE A 199 -7.71 -20.03 7.33
CA ILE A 199 -7.40 -21.30 6.68
C ILE A 199 -6.07 -21.86 7.21
N ALA A 200 -5.03 -21.01 7.31
CA ALA A 200 -3.73 -21.44 7.81
C ALA A 200 -3.80 -21.95 9.26
N LYS A 201 -4.54 -21.25 10.13
CA LYS A 201 -4.75 -21.68 11.51
C LYS A 201 -5.49 -23.02 11.60
N GLN A 202 -6.50 -23.24 10.76
CA GLN A 202 -7.19 -24.53 10.66
C GLN A 202 -6.24 -25.66 10.21
N GLN A 203 -5.25 -25.33 9.38
CA GLN A 203 -4.22 -26.26 8.90
C GLN A 203 -3.02 -26.40 9.86
N GLY A 204 -2.98 -25.64 10.95
CA GLY A 204 -1.83 -25.60 11.87
C GLY A 204 -0.57 -24.98 11.24
N LEU A 205 -0.72 -24.16 10.20
CA LEU A 205 0.37 -23.46 9.52
C LEU A 205 0.56 -22.05 10.08
N ASP A 206 1.81 -21.70 10.40
CA ASP A 206 2.19 -20.35 10.80
C ASP A 206 2.68 -19.53 9.59
N LEU A 207 1.80 -18.68 9.06
CA LEU A 207 2.08 -17.80 7.91
C LEU A 207 3.17 -16.74 8.19
N SER A 208 3.49 -16.47 9.46
CA SER A 208 4.57 -15.55 9.81
C SER A 208 5.95 -16.11 9.48
N THR A 209 6.06 -17.43 9.32
CA THR A 209 7.32 -18.13 8.99
C THR A 209 7.59 -18.21 7.49
N LEU A 210 6.58 -17.98 6.66
CA LEU A 210 6.72 -18.06 5.20
C LEU A 210 7.53 -16.87 4.67
N SER A 211 8.37 -17.12 3.67
CA SER A 211 8.90 -16.06 2.82
C SER A 211 7.76 -15.33 2.08
N ARG A 212 8.06 -14.18 1.48
CA ARG A 212 7.07 -13.41 0.71
C ARG A 212 6.54 -14.22 -0.47
N GLU A 213 7.40 -14.96 -1.16
CA GLU A 213 7.09 -15.81 -2.30
C GLU A 213 6.26 -17.03 -1.87
N GLU A 214 6.61 -17.69 -0.77
CA GLU A 214 5.82 -18.79 -0.21
C GLU A 214 4.43 -18.32 0.23
N TYR A 215 4.32 -17.10 0.77
CA TYR A 215 3.03 -16.50 1.12
C TYR A 215 2.17 -16.21 -0.12
N VAL A 216 2.78 -15.74 -1.21
CA VAL A 216 2.14 -15.56 -2.52
C VAL A 216 1.61 -16.90 -3.05
N ASP A 217 2.45 -17.93 -3.05
CA ASP A 217 2.07 -19.24 -3.57
C ASP A 217 0.96 -19.87 -2.70
N TYR A 218 1.01 -19.69 -1.38
CA TYR A 218 -0.05 -20.12 -0.47
C TYR A 218 -1.38 -19.38 -0.71
N ALA A 219 -1.34 -18.06 -1.00
CA ALA A 219 -2.53 -17.29 -1.37
C ALA A 219 -3.16 -17.80 -2.68
N ILE A 220 -2.33 -18.12 -3.68
CA ILE A 220 -2.77 -18.70 -4.95
C ILE A 220 -3.42 -20.07 -4.75
N GLN A 221 -2.80 -20.95 -3.96
CA GLN A 221 -3.33 -22.29 -3.67
C GLN A 221 -4.70 -22.24 -2.98
N ASN A 222 -4.99 -21.16 -2.25
CA ASN A 222 -6.24 -20.96 -1.54
C ASN A 222 -7.24 -20.04 -2.26
N PHE A 223 -6.94 -19.61 -3.50
CA PHE A 223 -7.79 -18.76 -4.32
C PHE A 223 -8.14 -17.40 -3.68
N LEU A 224 -7.19 -16.79 -2.96
CA LEU A 224 -7.39 -15.53 -2.24
C LEU A 224 -6.48 -14.42 -2.79
N ALA A 225 -7.10 -13.36 -3.33
CA ALA A 225 -6.39 -12.28 -4.01
C ALA A 225 -5.89 -11.20 -3.05
N ILE A 226 -4.79 -11.45 -2.35
CA ILE A 226 -4.10 -10.43 -1.54
C ILE A 226 -3.34 -9.44 -2.42
N ASP A 227 -3.30 -8.17 -2.02
CA ASP A 227 -2.69 -7.09 -2.80
C ASP A 227 -1.26 -6.74 -2.32
N ASP A 228 -0.61 -5.77 -3.00
CA ASP A 228 0.77 -5.38 -2.71
C ASP A 228 0.95 -4.86 -1.27
N SER A 229 -0.07 -4.23 -0.70
CA SER A 229 -0.10 -3.78 0.70
C SER A 229 0.01 -4.93 1.69
N GLN A 230 -0.73 -6.03 1.51
CA GLN A 230 -0.64 -7.24 2.33
C GLN A 230 0.70 -7.98 2.14
N LEU A 231 1.36 -7.83 0.99
CA LEU A 231 2.70 -8.40 0.78
C LEU A 231 3.84 -7.63 1.47
N ARG A 232 3.58 -6.37 1.85
CA ARG A 232 4.52 -5.47 2.53
C ARG A 232 4.31 -5.40 4.05
N MET A 233 3.23 -5.99 4.55
CA MET A 233 2.95 -6.04 5.98
C MET A 233 3.91 -6.98 6.72
N PRO A 234 4.23 -6.70 7.99
CA PRO A 234 5.12 -7.53 8.78
C PRO A 234 4.51 -8.95 8.95
N PRO A 235 5.33 -10.00 9.08
CA PRO A 235 4.83 -11.38 8.99
C PRO A 235 3.82 -11.74 10.07
N TRP A 236 3.94 -11.13 11.26
CA TRP A 236 2.99 -11.35 12.34
C TRP A 236 1.56 -10.93 11.95
N GLN A 237 1.37 -9.94 11.06
CA GLN A 237 0.04 -9.52 10.60
C GLN A 237 -0.64 -10.57 9.73
N ARG A 238 0.14 -11.48 9.12
CA ARG A 238 -0.41 -12.57 8.31
C ARG A 238 -1.18 -13.59 9.15
N MET A 239 -0.99 -13.57 10.46
CA MET A 239 -1.68 -14.46 11.41
C MET A 239 -2.95 -13.84 11.99
N CYS A 240 -3.26 -12.57 11.69
CA CYS A 240 -4.47 -11.91 12.19
C CYS A 240 -5.68 -12.29 11.31
N GLU A 241 -6.76 -12.77 11.94
CA GLU A 241 -8.00 -13.17 11.26
C GLU A 241 -9.00 -12.01 11.12
N SER A 242 -8.64 -10.84 11.63
CA SER A 242 -9.47 -9.64 11.63
C SER A 242 -8.64 -8.37 11.78
N ALA A 243 -9.25 -7.25 11.41
CA ALA A 243 -8.64 -5.94 11.58
C ALA A 243 -8.47 -5.57 13.07
N GLN A 244 -9.39 -6.01 13.93
CA GLN A 244 -9.32 -5.82 15.39
C GLN A 244 -8.11 -6.53 16.01
N GLU A 245 -7.80 -7.74 15.53
CA GLU A 245 -6.59 -8.45 15.95
C GLU A 245 -5.31 -7.73 15.53
N ILE A 246 -5.27 -7.13 14.33
CA ILE A 246 -4.14 -6.30 13.90
C ILE A 246 -3.96 -5.13 14.86
N VAL A 247 -5.03 -4.44 15.23
CA VAL A 247 -4.99 -3.30 16.15
C VAL A 247 -4.49 -3.72 17.54
N ALA A 248 -5.07 -4.78 18.11
CA ALA A 248 -4.69 -5.28 19.42
C ALA A 248 -3.22 -5.71 19.44
N THR A 249 -2.79 -6.49 18.45
CA THR A 249 -1.40 -6.95 18.34
C THR A 249 -0.44 -5.79 18.11
N ASN A 250 -0.84 -4.79 17.30
CA ASN A 250 -0.05 -3.57 17.11
C ASN A 250 0.19 -2.84 18.42
N LYS A 251 -0.85 -2.68 19.25
CA LYS A 251 -0.73 -2.04 20.56
C LYS A 251 0.22 -2.80 21.47
N GLU A 252 0.14 -4.12 21.48
CA GLU A 252 1.08 -4.99 22.23
C GLU A 252 2.52 -4.82 21.74
N LYS A 253 2.75 -4.91 20.42
CA LYS A 253 4.09 -4.75 19.82
C LYS A 253 4.68 -3.36 20.07
N ARG A 254 3.87 -2.30 19.99
CA ARG A 254 4.30 -0.93 20.33
C ARG A 254 4.68 -0.79 21.79
N ALA A 255 3.97 -1.45 22.70
CA ALA A 255 4.28 -1.42 24.13
C ALA A 255 5.64 -2.09 24.47
N LEU A 256 6.17 -2.93 23.58
CA LEU A 256 7.50 -3.53 23.72
C LEU A 256 8.64 -2.59 23.31
N ILE A 257 8.34 -1.46 22.67
CA ILE A 257 9.35 -0.46 22.32
C ILE A 257 9.68 0.38 23.55
N SER A 258 10.94 0.33 23.98
CA SER A 258 11.44 1.16 25.08
C SER A 258 11.42 2.64 24.69
N LYS A 259 11.10 3.50 25.66
CA LYS A 259 11.10 4.95 25.46
C LYS A 259 12.49 5.45 25.10
N GLU A 260 13.51 4.81 25.66
CA GLU A 260 14.92 5.14 25.44
C GLU A 260 15.33 4.85 24.00
N ALA A 261 14.98 3.67 23.46
CA ALA A 261 15.29 3.33 22.06
C ALA A 261 14.53 4.23 21.08
N ASP A 262 13.24 4.46 21.32
CA ASP A 262 12.41 5.31 20.47
C ASP A 262 12.91 6.77 20.43
N ALA A 263 13.28 7.32 21.59
CA ALA A 263 13.86 8.66 21.69
C ALA A 263 15.23 8.77 21.01
N ALA A 264 16.10 7.77 21.18
CA ALA A 264 17.41 7.73 20.53
C ALA A 264 17.27 7.66 19.01
N PHE A 265 16.35 6.82 18.52
CA PHE A 265 16.09 6.67 17.09
C PHE A 265 15.46 7.94 16.49
N SER A 266 14.51 8.55 17.19
CA SER A 266 13.90 9.83 16.77
C SER A 266 14.94 10.95 16.67
N LYS A 267 15.85 11.03 17.65
CA LYS A 267 16.97 11.99 17.63
C LYS A 267 17.88 11.74 16.42
N PHE A 268 18.24 10.48 16.16
CA PHE A 268 19.03 10.11 14.99
C PHE A 268 18.34 10.55 13.69
N CYS A 269 17.03 10.26 13.54
CA CYS A 269 16.28 10.65 12.35
C CYS A 269 16.32 12.17 12.12
N PHE A 270 16.12 12.94 13.19
CA PHE A 270 16.19 14.40 13.15
C PHE A 270 17.58 14.91 12.72
N GLU A 271 18.65 14.37 13.31
CA GLU A 271 20.03 14.77 13.00
C GLU A 271 20.38 14.44 11.54
N ILE A 272 19.99 13.27 11.05
CA ILE A 272 20.20 12.87 9.66
C ILE A 272 19.40 13.74 8.69
N GLN A 273 18.13 14.06 8.98
CA GLN A 273 17.33 14.96 8.14
C GLN A 273 17.92 16.37 8.09
N LYS A 274 18.37 16.89 9.23
CA LYS A 274 19.05 18.19 9.30
C LYS A 274 20.32 18.18 8.46
N LYS A 275 21.18 17.17 8.63
CA LYS A 275 22.43 17.03 7.88
C LYS A 275 22.19 16.83 6.39
N ALA A 276 21.07 16.23 5.97
CA ALA A 276 20.68 16.13 4.56
C ALA A 276 20.45 17.50 3.88
N GLY A 277 20.23 18.56 4.68
CA GLY A 277 20.13 19.94 4.20
C GLY A 277 21.47 20.69 4.09
N GLU A 278 22.57 20.10 4.54
CA GLU A 278 23.91 20.68 4.50
C GLU A 278 24.65 20.32 3.20
N ASP A 279 25.68 21.09 2.84
CA ASP A 279 26.53 20.78 1.68
C ASP A 279 27.33 19.47 1.91
N ASP A 280 27.93 19.36 3.10
CA ASP A 280 28.59 18.13 3.54
C ASP A 280 27.60 17.18 4.24
N ARG A 281 27.21 16.16 3.47
CA ARG A 281 26.28 15.10 3.90
C ARG A 281 27.01 13.82 4.27
N SER A 282 28.33 13.86 4.39
CA SER A 282 29.15 12.68 4.68
C SER A 282 28.96 12.27 6.14
N ILE A 283 28.74 10.98 6.36
CA ILE A 283 28.67 10.40 7.72
C ILE A 283 30.05 9.87 8.09
N GLN A 284 30.64 9.12 7.16
CA GLN A 284 31.98 8.58 7.23
C GLN A 284 32.48 8.33 5.81
N ASP A 285 33.75 7.97 5.65
CA ASP A 285 34.28 7.63 4.33
C ASP A 285 33.44 6.52 3.67
N GLY A 286 33.10 6.72 2.40
CA GLY A 286 32.22 5.85 1.62
C GLY A 286 30.73 5.87 2.03
N ILE A 287 30.28 6.69 2.97
CA ILE A 287 28.87 6.75 3.40
C ILE A 287 28.35 8.18 3.46
N ARG A 288 27.27 8.44 2.72
CA ARG A 288 26.69 9.80 2.60
C ARG A 288 25.17 9.77 2.66
N ILE A 289 24.57 10.80 3.25
CA ILE A 289 23.11 10.99 3.22
C ILE A 289 22.69 11.48 1.83
N ARG A 290 21.64 10.87 1.25
CA ARG A 290 21.06 11.31 -0.03
C ARG A 290 20.16 12.54 0.18
N GLN A 291 20.07 13.39 -0.85
CA GLN A 291 19.29 14.64 -0.76
C GLN A 291 17.81 14.39 -0.43
N GLY A 292 17.23 13.31 -0.97
CA GLY A 292 15.84 12.95 -0.75
C GLY A 292 15.48 12.74 0.73
N THR A 293 16.46 12.53 1.61
CA THR A 293 16.24 12.43 3.06
C THR A 293 15.70 13.72 3.66
N LYS A 294 16.11 14.89 3.14
CA LYS A 294 15.72 16.20 3.67
C LYS A 294 14.20 16.39 3.71
N ASP A 295 13.54 15.99 2.62
CA ASP A 295 12.11 16.25 2.40
C ASP A 295 11.24 15.00 2.61
N SER A 296 11.85 13.87 2.99
CA SER A 296 11.16 12.60 3.20
C SER A 296 10.55 12.49 4.58
N ASN A 297 9.33 11.95 4.63
CA ASN A 297 8.55 11.71 5.85
C ASN A 297 8.44 10.22 6.21
N SER A 298 9.10 9.35 5.46
CA SER A 298 8.93 7.90 5.55
C SER A 298 10.24 7.13 5.58
N TRP A 299 11.25 7.62 4.87
CA TRP A 299 12.52 6.93 4.74
C TRP A 299 13.70 7.88 4.90
N LEU A 300 14.72 7.46 5.62
CA LEU A 300 16.06 8.04 5.52
C LEU A 300 16.79 7.30 4.40
N PHE A 301 17.49 8.04 3.54
CA PHE A 301 18.20 7.49 2.39
C PHE A 301 19.70 7.74 2.53
N PHE A 302 20.48 6.68 2.40
CA PHE A 302 21.93 6.72 2.48
C PHE A 302 22.54 6.07 1.24
N LYS A 303 23.66 6.63 0.82
CA LYS A 303 24.53 6.14 -0.23
C LYS A 303 25.69 5.40 0.42
N VAL A 304 25.97 4.18 -0.02
CA VAL A 304 27.16 3.41 0.35
C VAL A 304 28.04 3.22 -0.89
N ASN A 305 29.32 3.55 -0.76
CA ASN A 305 30.31 3.62 -1.84
C ASN A 305 29.78 4.41 -3.05
N ASN A 306 29.61 3.75 -4.21
CA ASN A 306 29.17 4.39 -5.44
C ASN A 306 27.66 4.62 -5.51
N GLY A 307 26.86 4.04 -4.61
CA GLY A 307 25.40 4.15 -4.63
C GLY A 307 24.77 3.43 -5.82
N THR A 308 23.45 3.54 -5.97
CA THR A 308 22.80 3.17 -7.24
C THR A 308 23.00 4.25 -8.30
N ALA A 309 23.08 3.82 -9.56
CA ALA A 309 23.13 4.70 -10.72
C ALA A 309 21.73 5.29 -11.03
N GLU A 310 21.69 6.56 -11.42
CA GLU A 310 20.45 7.20 -11.86
C GLU A 310 20.01 6.62 -13.21
N GLY A 311 18.72 6.31 -13.37
CA GLY A 311 18.14 5.88 -14.65
C GLY A 311 18.25 4.39 -14.98
N SER A 312 18.62 3.53 -14.02
CA SER A 312 18.52 2.07 -14.23
C SER A 312 17.07 1.66 -14.52
N LYS A 313 16.87 0.79 -15.53
CA LYS A 313 15.57 0.20 -15.86
C LYS A 313 15.13 -0.89 -14.88
N GLU A 314 16.06 -1.37 -14.05
CA GLU A 314 15.82 -2.42 -13.08
C GLU A 314 16.38 -1.98 -11.73
N THR A 315 15.65 -2.23 -10.65
CA THR A 315 16.14 -1.97 -9.30
C THR A 315 16.12 -3.26 -8.51
N PHE A 316 17.32 -3.79 -8.23
CA PHE A 316 17.50 -4.95 -7.38
C PHE A 316 17.55 -4.53 -5.92
N LYS A 317 16.82 -5.25 -5.07
CA LYS A 317 16.63 -4.89 -3.67
C LYS A 317 16.81 -6.09 -2.78
N SER A 318 17.30 -5.81 -1.59
CA SER A 318 17.29 -6.72 -0.46
C SER A 318 16.55 -6.06 0.69
N TYR A 319 15.71 -6.84 1.36
CA TYR A 319 14.87 -6.40 2.45
C TYR A 319 15.23 -7.21 3.68
N VAL A 320 15.37 -6.55 4.83
CA VAL A 320 15.56 -7.23 6.11
C VAL A 320 14.76 -6.58 7.22
N SER A 321 14.28 -7.41 8.15
CA SER A 321 13.72 -7.00 9.44
C SER A 321 14.46 -7.66 10.60
N VAL A 322 14.35 -7.05 11.78
CA VAL A 322 14.88 -7.59 13.02
C VAL A 322 13.77 -8.04 13.96
N LYS A 323 14.05 -9.04 14.80
CA LYS A 323 13.10 -9.59 15.77
C LYS A 323 12.75 -8.59 16.88
N ASP A 324 13.75 -7.81 17.31
CA ASP A 324 13.63 -6.83 18.38
C ASP A 324 14.11 -5.47 17.90
N LEU A 325 13.16 -4.58 17.65
CA LEU A 325 13.40 -3.21 17.21
C LEU A 325 14.23 -2.40 18.20
N ASN A 326 14.19 -2.71 19.51
CA ASN A 326 15.03 -2.02 20.49
C ASN A 326 16.52 -2.26 20.23
N LYS A 327 16.87 -3.36 19.55
CA LYS A 327 18.25 -3.63 19.17
C LYS A 327 18.66 -2.97 17.85
N LEU A 328 17.74 -2.37 17.09
CA LEU A 328 18.04 -1.61 15.87
C LEU A 328 18.40 -0.16 16.24
N THR A 329 19.47 0.01 17.01
CA THR A 329 19.92 1.33 17.45
C THR A 329 20.57 2.10 16.30
N PRO A 330 20.66 3.44 16.38
CA PRO A 330 21.39 4.26 15.42
C PRO A 330 22.83 3.80 15.18
N GLU A 331 23.53 3.40 16.24
CA GLU A 331 24.91 2.89 16.19
C GLU A 331 24.97 1.55 15.45
N ARG A 332 24.02 0.67 15.72
CA ARG A 332 23.95 -0.64 15.07
C ARG A 332 23.61 -0.50 13.59
N PHE A 333 22.68 0.39 13.22
CA PHE A 333 22.38 0.70 11.83
C PHE A 333 23.57 1.34 11.10
N THR A 334 24.28 2.29 11.73
CA THR A 334 25.50 2.87 11.17
C THR A 334 26.60 1.83 10.98
N SER A 335 26.72 0.90 11.92
CA SER A 335 27.67 -0.23 11.84
C SER A 335 27.31 -1.20 10.71
N LEU A 336 26.02 -1.45 10.44
CA LEU A 336 25.59 -2.21 9.27
C LEU A 336 26.04 -1.52 7.97
N MET A 337 25.85 -0.20 7.86
CA MET A 337 26.29 0.52 6.66
C MET A 337 27.82 0.47 6.49
N ALA A 338 28.58 0.52 7.58
CA ALA A 338 30.03 0.31 7.57
C ALA A 338 30.40 -1.11 7.10
N ALA A 339 29.72 -2.14 7.61
CA ALA A 339 29.95 -3.52 7.19
C ALA A 339 29.63 -3.73 5.70
N LEU A 340 28.57 -3.11 5.19
CA LEU A 340 28.25 -3.11 3.76
C LEU A 340 29.37 -2.45 2.94
N ARG A 341 29.82 -1.26 3.35
CA ARG A 341 30.92 -0.54 2.71
C ARG A 341 32.17 -1.41 2.62
N ASP A 342 32.57 -2.01 3.74
CA ASP A 342 33.80 -2.80 3.88
C ASP A 342 33.74 -4.12 3.08
N ALA A 343 32.53 -4.64 2.85
CA ALA A 343 32.27 -5.77 1.98
C ALA A 343 32.28 -5.41 0.48
N GLY A 344 32.41 -4.12 0.14
CA GLY A 344 32.43 -3.65 -1.25
C GLY A 344 31.04 -3.42 -1.86
N TYR A 345 29.98 -3.34 -1.05
CA TYR A 345 28.63 -3.06 -1.53
C TYR A 345 28.55 -1.70 -2.23
N ASN A 346 27.99 -1.67 -3.44
CA ASN A 346 27.64 -0.44 -4.13
C ASN A 346 26.12 -0.33 -4.21
N GLY A 347 25.56 0.64 -3.50
CA GLY A 347 24.12 0.81 -3.49
C GLY A 347 23.63 1.83 -2.48
N ASP A 348 22.32 1.98 -2.45
CA ASP A 348 21.65 2.83 -1.46
C ASP A 348 21.02 1.96 -0.39
N ILE A 349 20.90 2.49 0.82
CA ILE A 349 20.22 1.84 1.95
C ILE A 349 19.22 2.80 2.55
N LYS A 350 18.09 2.26 2.98
CA LYS A 350 17.00 3.00 3.59
C LYS A 350 16.60 2.37 4.91
N ILE A 351 16.20 3.22 5.84
CA ILE A 351 15.56 2.83 7.09
C ILE A 351 14.38 3.77 7.36
N PHE A 352 13.38 3.27 8.06
CA PHE A 352 12.23 4.05 8.50
C PHE A 352 12.64 5.22 9.43
N GLN A 353 11.71 6.16 9.65
CA GLN A 353 11.94 7.36 10.48
C GLN A 353 11.25 7.31 11.86
N ASP A 354 10.43 6.30 12.12
CA ASP A 354 9.67 6.14 13.37
C ASP A 354 9.69 4.67 13.82
N MET A 355 10.27 4.39 14.99
CA MET A 355 10.43 3.01 15.48
C MET A 355 9.11 2.40 15.94
N ALA A 356 8.36 3.10 16.78
CA ALA A 356 7.09 2.61 17.31
C ALA A 356 6.03 2.44 16.21
N MET A 357 6.06 3.27 15.18
CA MET A 357 5.05 3.25 14.12
C MET A 357 5.51 2.53 12.88
N GLN A 358 6.54 3.04 12.22
CA GLN A 358 6.97 2.49 10.94
C GLN A 358 7.75 1.19 11.17
N GLY A 359 8.62 1.14 12.19
CA GLY A 359 9.36 -0.08 12.54
C GLY A 359 8.45 -1.27 12.82
N VAL A 360 7.37 -1.07 13.58
CA VAL A 360 6.41 -2.14 13.92
C VAL A 360 5.55 -2.57 12.73
N ASN A 361 5.16 -1.63 11.87
CA ASN A 361 4.18 -1.87 10.78
C ASN A 361 4.82 -2.15 9.40
N LEU A 362 6.14 -2.14 9.28
CA LEU A 362 6.83 -2.44 8.04
C LEU A 362 7.52 -3.80 8.14
N ASN A 363 7.28 -4.66 7.15
CA ASN A 363 8.10 -5.85 6.95
C ASN A 363 9.52 -5.47 6.51
N ASP A 364 9.62 -4.44 5.68
CA ASP A 364 10.85 -4.03 5.02
C ASP A 364 11.58 -2.95 5.85
N GLN A 365 11.89 -3.24 7.11
CA GLN A 365 12.47 -2.24 8.04
C GLN A 365 13.74 -1.59 7.51
N ILE A 366 14.59 -2.39 6.84
CA ILE A 366 15.78 -1.93 6.14
C ILE A 366 15.70 -2.39 4.69
N VAL A 367 15.88 -1.44 3.76
CA VAL A 367 15.84 -1.72 2.31
C VAL A 367 17.17 -1.33 1.68
N MET A 368 17.84 -2.29 1.03
CA MET A 368 19.14 -2.12 0.38
C MET A 368 18.95 -2.23 -1.13
N HIS A 369 19.10 -1.12 -1.83
CA HIS A 369 19.05 -1.04 -3.29
C HIS A 369 20.44 -1.27 -3.88
N GLY A 370 20.68 -2.45 -4.45
CA GLY A 370 21.95 -2.76 -5.11
C GLY A 370 22.10 -2.01 -6.43
N ALA A 371 23.33 -1.59 -6.77
CA ALA A 371 23.66 -1.12 -8.10
C ALA A 371 23.53 -2.24 -9.17
N SER A 372 23.60 -3.49 -8.73
CA SER A 372 23.39 -4.71 -9.51
C SER A 372 22.66 -5.76 -8.67
N GLU A 373 22.24 -6.86 -9.30
CA GLU A 373 21.72 -8.03 -8.60
C GLU A 373 22.75 -8.62 -7.62
N ASN A 374 24.03 -8.61 -8.01
CA ASN A 374 25.11 -9.08 -7.15
C ASN A 374 25.29 -8.20 -5.92
N ASP A 375 25.15 -6.87 -6.05
CA ASP A 375 25.18 -5.96 -4.91
C ASP A 375 23.99 -6.20 -3.97
N ALA A 376 22.79 -6.44 -4.50
CA ALA A 376 21.64 -6.78 -3.65
C ALA A 376 21.89 -8.08 -2.88
N LYS A 377 22.36 -9.14 -3.55
CA LYS A 377 22.69 -10.42 -2.90
C LYS A 377 23.82 -10.27 -1.87
N LEU A 378 24.85 -9.50 -2.18
CA LEU A 378 25.94 -9.17 -1.25
C LEU A 378 25.39 -8.47 -0.01
N ALA A 379 24.53 -7.47 -0.19
CA ALA A 379 23.93 -6.73 0.91
C ALA A 379 23.12 -7.64 1.83
N LEU A 380 22.37 -8.59 1.26
CA LEU A 380 21.64 -9.56 2.05
C LEU A 380 22.59 -10.47 2.85
N SER A 381 23.63 -11.01 2.21
CA SER A 381 24.62 -11.86 2.89
C SER A 381 25.34 -11.14 4.04
N VAL A 382 25.68 -9.86 3.84
CA VAL A 382 26.26 -9.01 4.89
C VAL A 382 25.27 -8.83 6.04
N ALA A 383 24.01 -8.52 5.74
CA ALA A 383 22.98 -8.34 6.77
C ALA A 383 22.71 -9.64 7.55
N GLU A 384 22.67 -10.79 6.90
CA GLU A 384 22.53 -12.10 7.55
C GLU A 384 23.68 -12.35 8.54
N LYS A 385 24.92 -12.12 8.11
CA LYS A 385 26.09 -12.29 8.97
C LYS A 385 26.10 -11.27 10.12
N PHE A 386 25.68 -10.04 9.86
CA PHE A 386 25.71 -8.94 10.82
C PHE A 386 24.64 -9.07 11.90
N PHE A 387 23.40 -9.41 11.53
CA PHE A 387 22.31 -9.56 12.48
C PHE A 387 22.26 -10.96 13.11
N GLY A 388 22.71 -11.99 12.40
CA GLY A 388 22.70 -13.37 12.89
C GLY A 388 21.31 -13.76 13.40
N ASP A 389 21.25 -14.21 14.65
CA ASP A 389 20.00 -14.66 15.28
C ASP A 389 18.97 -13.54 15.52
N ASP A 390 19.36 -12.26 15.45
CA ASP A 390 18.44 -11.13 15.58
C ASP A 390 17.65 -10.84 14.30
N LEU A 391 18.02 -11.45 13.17
CA LEU A 391 17.30 -11.31 11.90
C LEU A 391 15.94 -12.02 11.99
N ASP A 392 14.87 -11.33 11.59
CA ASP A 392 13.51 -11.89 11.56
C ASP A 392 13.16 -12.37 10.15
N GLN A 393 13.08 -11.44 9.19
CA GLN A 393 12.81 -11.75 7.80
C GLN A 393 13.89 -11.24 6.88
N LYS A 394 13.93 -11.88 5.71
CA LYS A 394 14.76 -11.49 4.59
C LYS A 394 14.09 -11.83 3.28
N SER A 395 14.31 -11.00 2.27
CA SER A 395 13.99 -11.33 0.88
C SER A 395 14.87 -10.53 -0.07
N VAL A 396 14.97 -11.03 -1.30
CA VAL A 396 15.43 -10.24 -2.45
C VAL A 396 14.24 -9.95 -3.34
N GLY A 397 14.28 -8.80 -4.02
CA GLY A 397 13.24 -8.44 -4.97
C GLY A 397 13.80 -7.62 -6.11
N LYS A 398 13.02 -7.54 -7.18
CA LYS A 398 13.36 -6.77 -8.37
C LYS A 398 12.16 -5.92 -8.76
N ASP A 399 12.36 -4.61 -8.80
CA ASP A 399 11.41 -3.73 -9.47
C ASP A 399 11.65 -3.81 -10.98
N GLU A 400 10.57 -3.77 -11.75
CA GLU A 400 10.62 -3.89 -13.21
C GLU A 400 9.87 -2.75 -13.90
N VAL A 401 10.34 -2.38 -15.09
CA VAL A 401 9.61 -1.47 -15.98
C VAL A 401 8.72 -2.31 -16.89
N VAL A 402 7.40 -2.22 -16.73
CA VAL A 402 6.41 -2.82 -17.63
C VAL A 402 5.65 -1.69 -18.31
N ASP A 403 5.60 -1.72 -19.65
CA ASP A 403 4.95 -0.69 -20.48
C ASP A 403 5.38 0.75 -20.16
N GLY A 404 6.66 0.93 -19.82
CA GLY A 404 7.23 2.24 -19.47
C GLY A 404 6.89 2.74 -18.06
N LYS A 405 6.21 1.95 -17.24
CA LYS A 405 5.92 2.25 -15.83
C LYS A 405 6.76 1.36 -14.92
N ASN A 406 7.32 1.96 -13.86
CA ASN A 406 7.99 1.20 -12.81
C ASN A 406 6.95 0.48 -11.94
N HIS A 407 7.12 -0.82 -11.78
CA HIS A 407 6.37 -1.65 -10.87
C HIS A 407 7.33 -2.17 -9.80
N SER A 408 6.95 -1.97 -8.54
CA SER A 408 7.64 -2.56 -7.42
C SER A 408 7.49 -4.08 -7.42
N TYR A 409 8.44 -4.75 -6.77
CA TYR A 409 8.38 -6.20 -6.63
C TYR A 409 7.05 -6.71 -6.01
N SER A 410 6.49 -6.01 -5.03
CA SER A 410 5.19 -6.38 -4.43
C SER A 410 4.02 -6.23 -5.41
N GLU A 411 4.05 -5.24 -6.31
CA GLU A 411 3.01 -5.07 -7.34
C GLU A 411 3.08 -6.19 -8.38
N ILE A 412 4.30 -6.61 -8.75
CA ILE A 412 4.53 -7.75 -9.65
C ILE A 412 3.95 -9.04 -9.04
N LEU A 413 4.21 -9.28 -7.75
CA LEU A 413 3.68 -10.44 -7.02
C LEU A 413 2.16 -10.39 -6.84
N ALA A 414 1.59 -9.22 -6.51
CA ALA A 414 0.13 -9.04 -6.43
C ALA A 414 -0.53 -9.31 -7.80
N LYS A 415 0.09 -8.86 -8.88
CA LYS A 415 -0.36 -9.18 -10.24
C LYS A 415 -0.31 -10.68 -10.52
N LYS A 416 0.77 -11.37 -10.13
CA LYS A 416 0.89 -12.84 -10.25
C LYS A 416 -0.27 -13.55 -9.56
N ILE A 417 -0.64 -13.12 -8.35
CA ILE A 417 -1.78 -13.67 -7.61
C ILE A 417 -3.08 -13.44 -8.38
N LYS A 418 -3.34 -12.19 -8.78
CA LYS A 418 -4.57 -11.82 -9.48
C LYS A 418 -4.75 -12.59 -10.79
N ASP A 419 -3.69 -12.68 -11.60
CA ASP A 419 -3.71 -13.41 -12.88
C ASP A 419 -3.93 -14.92 -12.68
N ALA A 420 -3.41 -15.50 -11.59
CA ALA A 420 -3.59 -16.93 -11.30
C ALA A 420 -5.01 -17.26 -10.83
N ILE A 421 -5.63 -16.38 -10.03
CA ILE A 421 -6.96 -16.58 -9.45
C ILE A 421 -8.07 -16.21 -10.45
N ASN A 422 -7.89 -15.07 -11.11
CA ASN A 422 -8.84 -14.48 -12.04
C ASN A 422 -8.13 -14.16 -13.37
N PRO A 423 -7.84 -15.20 -14.19
CA PRO A 423 -7.07 -15.02 -15.42
C PRO A 423 -7.79 -14.05 -16.37
N PRO A 424 -7.05 -13.14 -17.02
CA PRO A 424 -7.64 -12.25 -18.01
C PRO A 424 -8.29 -13.09 -19.12
N LYS A 425 -9.53 -12.73 -19.47
CA LYS A 425 -10.22 -13.39 -20.59
C LYS A 425 -9.37 -13.20 -21.84
N LYS A 426 -9.04 -14.31 -22.52
CA LYS A 426 -8.33 -14.23 -23.81
C LYS A 426 -9.20 -13.41 -24.78
N PRO A 427 -8.58 -12.51 -25.56
CA PRO A 427 -9.29 -11.67 -26.52
C PRO A 427 -9.99 -12.49 -27.61
#